data_AF-A0A0N9XSD7-F1
#
_entry.id   AF-A0A0N9XSD7-F1
#
_cell.length_a   1.000
_cell.length_b   1.000
_cell.length_c   1.000
_cell.angle_alpha   90.00
_cell.angle_beta   90.00
_cell.angle_gamma   90.00
#
_symmetry.space_group_name_H-M   'P 1'
#
loop_
_entity.id
_entity.type
_entity.pdbx_description
1 polymer ?
#
loop_
_entity_poly.entity_id
_entity_poly.type
_entity_poly.pdbx_seq_one_letter_code
_entity_poly.pdbx_strand_id
1 'polypeptide(L)'
;MLVTSATSDSIEGYRDVASPLTAQMLAPLPPHCPGVSIIEPLNDGDYQKVAELLSESPDKELYISQLETPEWSSRPFVEHPITDLKFLRFFPSLQRFACNLFYLESLDGLQHLSACVRLRIFKSPARLSAAPIGELTGLDYLMLDGQIRDLDTLKTLPNLTTLSLGYARKLPGLGFLPASLRTFYMNRGSITDISALADTHLEKLSFFKVGALSDLSPISQVTSLHHLQLYHLREVTDLPDMSALGNLTDLIIDDLKNLSDTRPVLTAPHLTNLTVTNLPSIDPRAWQQTWKTWLQQGRPPFWE
;
A
#
# COMPACT_ATOMS: atom_id res chain seq x y z
N MET A 1 -41.86 20.49 -0.11
CA MET A 1 -41.50 19.31 -0.92
C MET A 1 -40.16 18.82 -0.40
N LEU A 2 -40.13 17.57 0.06
CA LEU A 2 -39.03 16.90 0.73
C LEU A 2 -37.79 16.87 -0.17
N VAL A 3 -36.71 17.50 0.28
CA VAL A 3 -35.36 17.17 -0.19
C VAL A 3 -34.93 16.00 0.67
N THR A 4 -34.97 14.80 0.09
CA THR A 4 -34.43 13.59 0.66
C THR A 4 -32.94 13.77 0.92
N SER A 5 -32.54 13.55 2.16
CA SER A 5 -31.16 13.54 2.63
C SER A 5 -30.38 12.45 1.89
N ALA A 6 -29.45 12.85 1.02
CA ALA A 6 -28.40 11.97 0.54
C ALA A 6 -27.36 11.82 1.67
N THR A 7 -27.60 10.87 2.57
CA THR A 7 -26.54 10.20 3.34
C THR A 7 -25.78 9.33 2.35
N SER A 8 -24.67 9.79 1.80
CA SER A 8 -23.85 8.91 0.95
C SER A 8 -22.43 8.86 1.49
N ASP A 9 -22.29 8.11 2.58
CA ASP A 9 -21.07 7.36 2.90
C ASP A 9 -20.82 6.21 1.91
N SER A 10 -21.59 6.16 0.81
CA SER A 10 -21.43 5.22 -0.30
C SER A 10 -20.05 5.33 -0.88
N ILE A 11 -19.35 4.20 -0.90
CA ILE A 11 -18.03 4.13 -1.52
C ILE A 11 -18.24 4.11 -3.02
N GLU A 12 -17.60 5.03 -3.73
CA GLU A 12 -17.84 5.23 -5.15
C GLU A 12 -17.77 3.92 -5.95
N GLY A 13 -18.87 3.59 -6.63
CA GLY A 13 -19.02 2.39 -7.44
C GLY A 13 -19.42 1.11 -6.70
N TYR A 14 -19.21 1.01 -5.38
CA TYR A 14 -19.62 -0.17 -4.61
C TYR A 14 -21.14 -0.23 -4.43
N ARG A 15 -21.66 -1.45 -4.25
CA ARG A 15 -23.03 -1.64 -3.83
C ARG A 15 -23.11 -1.65 -2.30
N ASP A 16 -23.74 -0.62 -1.75
CA ASP A 16 -24.03 -0.57 -0.32
C ASP A 16 -25.10 -1.61 0.07
N VAL A 17 -24.85 -2.31 1.16
CA VAL A 17 -25.81 -3.23 1.78
C VAL A 17 -25.95 -2.92 3.27
N ALA A 18 -27.16 -3.09 3.78
CA ALA A 18 -27.48 -2.89 5.19
C ALA A 18 -28.54 -3.90 5.62
N SER A 19 -28.58 -4.21 6.92
CA SER A 19 -29.65 -5.03 7.49
C SER A 19 -30.92 -4.19 7.72
N PRO A 20 -32.12 -4.69 7.37
CA PRO A 20 -32.37 -5.94 6.66
C PRO A 20 -32.05 -5.83 5.16
N LEU A 21 -31.49 -6.91 4.59
CA LEU A 21 -31.17 -6.95 3.16
C LEU A 21 -32.43 -6.91 2.28
N THR A 22 -32.35 -6.16 1.17
CA THR A 22 -33.38 -6.12 0.12
C THR A 22 -33.01 -7.03 -1.06
N ALA A 23 -33.99 -7.39 -1.88
CA ALA A 23 -33.75 -8.14 -3.12
C ALA A 23 -32.81 -7.41 -4.09
N GLN A 24 -32.86 -6.07 -4.11
CA GLN A 24 -31.98 -5.26 -4.95
C GLN A 24 -30.53 -5.30 -4.46
N MET A 25 -30.31 -5.30 -3.14
CA MET A 25 -28.98 -5.46 -2.54
C MET A 25 -28.32 -6.78 -2.95
N LEU A 26 -29.11 -7.85 -3.06
CA LEU A 26 -28.68 -9.21 -3.39
C LEU A 26 -28.72 -9.57 -4.89
N ALA A 27 -29.08 -8.63 -5.77
CA ALA A 27 -29.03 -8.90 -7.21
C ALA A 27 -27.59 -9.23 -7.67
N PRO A 28 -27.37 -9.86 -8.84
CA PRO A 28 -26.02 -10.05 -9.37
C PRO A 28 -25.24 -8.72 -9.47
N LEU A 29 -23.94 -8.76 -9.21
CA LEU A 29 -23.08 -7.57 -9.26
C LEU A 29 -22.71 -7.23 -10.71
N PRO A 30 -22.90 -5.98 -11.18
CA PRO A 30 -22.50 -5.57 -12.52
C PRO A 30 -20.99 -5.73 -12.76
N PRO A 31 -20.53 -5.93 -14.02
CA PRO A 31 -19.11 -6.09 -14.32
C PRO A 31 -18.23 -4.94 -13.81
N HIS A 32 -18.70 -3.69 -13.91
CA HIS A 32 -17.99 -2.48 -13.49
C HIS A 32 -18.08 -2.21 -11.98
N CYS A 33 -18.92 -2.95 -11.24
CA CYS A 33 -19.03 -2.80 -9.80
C CYS A 33 -17.78 -3.44 -9.16
N PRO A 34 -17.04 -2.74 -8.29
CA PRO A 34 -15.88 -3.29 -7.60
C PRO A 34 -16.26 -4.31 -6.53
N GLY A 35 -17.48 -4.23 -5.97
CA GLY A 35 -18.00 -5.21 -5.02
C GLY A 35 -19.05 -4.63 -4.08
N VAL A 36 -19.07 -5.13 -2.85
CA VAL A 36 -20.08 -4.81 -1.83
C VAL A 36 -19.45 -3.96 -0.73
N SER A 37 -20.16 -2.92 -0.32
CA SER A 37 -19.79 -2.06 0.82
C SER A 37 -20.75 -2.26 2.00
N ILE A 38 -20.18 -2.30 3.21
CA ILE A 38 -20.91 -2.36 4.48
C ILE A 38 -20.42 -1.22 5.35
N ILE A 39 -21.37 -0.45 5.89
CA ILE A 39 -21.08 0.71 6.77
C ILE A 39 -21.41 0.38 8.23
N GLU A 40 -22.54 -0.31 8.45
CA GLU A 40 -22.97 -0.80 9.76
C GLU A 40 -22.94 -2.33 9.80
N PRO A 41 -22.61 -2.95 10.94
CA PRO A 41 -22.56 -4.40 11.04
C PRO A 41 -23.91 -5.03 10.68
N LEU A 42 -23.87 -6.07 9.85
CA LEU A 42 -25.04 -6.86 9.51
C LEU A 42 -25.35 -7.87 10.62
N ASN A 43 -26.56 -8.42 10.61
CA ASN A 43 -26.81 -9.65 11.36
C ASN A 43 -26.17 -10.86 10.67
N ASP A 44 -25.93 -11.94 11.43
CA ASP A 44 -25.27 -13.16 10.95
C ASP A 44 -25.90 -13.75 9.68
N GLY A 45 -27.23 -13.75 9.58
CA GLY A 45 -27.94 -14.28 8.41
C GLY A 45 -27.78 -13.40 7.16
N ASP A 46 -27.66 -12.09 7.34
CA ASP A 46 -27.38 -11.17 6.25
C ASP A 46 -25.90 -11.23 5.81
N TYR A 47 -24.96 -11.44 6.74
CA TYR A 47 -23.57 -11.74 6.36
C TYR A 47 -23.47 -13.00 5.49
N GLN A 48 -24.20 -14.07 5.84
CA GLN A 48 -24.22 -15.30 5.04
C GLN A 48 -24.70 -15.06 3.62
N LYS A 49 -25.80 -14.31 3.42
CA LYS A 49 -26.32 -13.99 2.08
C LYS A 49 -25.36 -13.13 1.26
N VAL A 50 -24.67 -12.17 1.90
CA VAL A 50 -23.64 -11.37 1.21
C VAL A 50 -22.44 -12.24 0.85
N ALA A 51 -22.05 -13.18 1.71
CA ALA A 51 -20.98 -14.13 1.41
C ALA A 51 -21.34 -15.06 0.24
N GLU A 52 -22.59 -15.54 0.17
CA GLU A 52 -23.11 -16.30 -0.98
C GLU A 52 -23.00 -15.49 -2.27
N LEU A 53 -23.49 -14.24 -2.27
CA LEU A 53 -23.38 -13.34 -3.44
C LEU A 53 -21.91 -13.15 -3.90
N LEU A 54 -20.99 -12.91 -2.96
CA LEU A 54 -19.57 -12.70 -3.30
C LEU A 54 -18.86 -13.99 -3.73
N SER A 55 -19.33 -15.16 -3.29
CA SER A 55 -18.78 -16.46 -3.70
C SER A 55 -18.99 -16.74 -5.20
N GLU A 56 -20.03 -16.17 -5.80
CA GLU A 56 -20.32 -16.28 -7.24
C GLU A 56 -19.46 -15.32 -8.08
N SER A 57 -18.78 -14.35 -7.45
CA SER A 57 -18.01 -13.30 -8.13
C SER A 57 -16.66 -13.05 -7.43
N PRO A 58 -15.67 -13.95 -7.59
CA PRO A 58 -14.40 -13.91 -6.87
C PRO A 58 -13.54 -12.65 -7.16
N ASP A 59 -13.84 -11.92 -8.24
CA ASP A 59 -13.20 -10.65 -8.55
C ASP A 59 -13.75 -9.48 -7.70
N LYS A 60 -14.86 -9.66 -6.99
CA LYS A 60 -15.50 -8.59 -6.22
C LYS A 60 -14.92 -8.50 -4.82
N GLU A 61 -14.76 -7.25 -4.35
CA GLU A 61 -14.22 -6.95 -3.03
C GLU A 61 -15.34 -6.73 -2.01
N LEU A 62 -15.15 -7.26 -0.80
CA LEU A 62 -15.90 -6.79 0.36
C LEU A 62 -15.15 -5.61 0.98
N TYR A 63 -15.79 -4.45 0.99
CA TYR A 63 -15.26 -3.24 1.63
C TYR A 63 -16.09 -2.87 2.86
N ILE A 64 -15.44 -2.74 4.02
CA ILE A 64 -16.08 -2.25 5.24
C ILE A 64 -15.60 -0.82 5.56
N SER A 65 -16.51 0.12 5.78
CA SER A 65 -16.15 1.51 6.08
C SER A 65 -16.94 2.07 7.25
N GLN A 66 -16.25 2.42 8.32
CA GLN A 66 -16.84 3.08 9.48
C GLN A 66 -15.86 4.14 9.98
N LEU A 67 -16.06 5.35 9.49
CA LEU A 67 -15.22 6.49 9.82
C LEU A 67 -15.68 7.13 11.13
N GLU A 68 -14.77 7.84 11.80
CA GLU A 68 -15.16 8.67 12.93
C GLU A 68 -16.25 9.65 12.50
N THR A 69 -17.16 9.91 13.43
CA THR A 69 -18.20 10.93 13.28
C THR A 69 -17.76 12.12 14.12
N PRO A 70 -17.10 13.16 13.56
CA PRO A 70 -16.70 14.30 14.36
C PRO A 70 -17.92 14.96 15.01
N GLU A 71 -17.75 15.52 16.20
CA GLU A 71 -18.83 16.19 16.96
C GLU A 71 -19.53 17.29 16.15
N TRP A 72 -18.82 17.93 15.22
CA TRP A 72 -19.34 18.99 14.35
C TRP A 72 -20.03 18.46 13.08
N SER A 73 -20.00 17.15 12.83
CA SER A 73 -20.56 16.57 11.62
C SER A 73 -22.06 16.33 11.78
N SER A 74 -22.81 16.54 10.69
CA SER A 74 -24.21 16.15 10.60
C SER A 74 -24.42 14.65 10.37
N ARG A 75 -23.34 13.86 10.49
CA ARG A 75 -23.39 12.41 10.27
C ARG A 75 -23.96 11.74 11.52
N PRO A 76 -24.81 10.72 11.37
CA PRO A 76 -25.31 9.97 12.51
C PRO A 76 -24.14 9.29 13.23
N PHE A 77 -24.19 9.31 14.56
CA PHE A 77 -23.20 8.63 15.41
C PHE A 77 -23.13 7.15 15.05
N VAL A 78 -21.93 6.58 15.08
CA VAL A 78 -21.71 5.14 14.93
C VAL A 78 -22.32 4.39 16.10
N GLU A 79 -23.49 3.79 15.88
CA GLU A 79 -24.23 3.07 16.92
C GLU A 79 -23.53 1.76 17.32
N HIS A 80 -22.97 1.05 16.33
CA HIS A 80 -22.40 -0.28 16.51
C HIS A 80 -20.97 -0.33 15.92
N PRO A 81 -19.94 0.11 16.68
CA PRO A 81 -18.58 0.12 16.20
C PRO A 81 -18.07 -1.30 15.92
N ILE A 82 -17.45 -1.49 14.75
CA ILE A 82 -16.76 -2.72 14.37
C ILE A 82 -15.33 -2.65 14.95
N THR A 83 -15.12 -3.33 16.08
CA THR A 83 -13.84 -3.32 16.82
C THR A 83 -12.95 -4.54 16.50
N ASP A 84 -13.51 -5.60 15.93
CA ASP A 84 -12.80 -6.77 15.40
C ASP A 84 -13.42 -7.25 14.08
N LEU A 85 -12.82 -8.26 13.45
CA LEU A 85 -13.23 -8.77 12.14
C LEU A 85 -13.83 -10.19 12.22
N LYS A 86 -14.37 -10.61 13.38
CA LYS A 86 -14.87 -11.98 13.56
C LYS A 86 -16.05 -12.36 12.66
N PHE A 87 -16.75 -11.38 12.09
CA PHE A 87 -17.79 -11.63 11.08
C PHE A 87 -17.20 -12.27 9.80
N LEU A 88 -15.89 -12.16 9.56
CA LEU A 88 -15.21 -12.81 8.43
C LEU A 88 -15.30 -14.34 8.47
N ARG A 89 -15.74 -14.95 9.58
CA ARG A 89 -16.11 -16.37 9.65
C ARG A 89 -17.14 -16.80 8.58
N PHE A 90 -17.93 -15.86 8.08
CA PHE A 90 -18.92 -16.10 7.03
C PHE A 90 -18.34 -16.06 5.62
N PHE A 91 -17.09 -15.61 5.44
CA PHE A 91 -16.50 -15.28 4.14
C PHE A 91 -15.27 -16.14 3.76
N PRO A 92 -15.29 -17.48 3.91
CA PRO A 92 -14.09 -18.30 3.68
C PRO A 92 -13.62 -18.31 2.21
N SER A 93 -14.52 -18.06 1.25
CA SER A 93 -14.22 -17.99 -0.18
C SER A 93 -13.84 -16.60 -0.67
N LEU A 94 -13.86 -15.58 0.19
CA LEU A 94 -13.62 -14.20 -0.19
C LEU A 94 -12.15 -13.99 -0.58
N GLN A 95 -11.93 -13.54 -1.81
CA GLN A 95 -10.59 -13.33 -2.34
C GLN A 95 -10.05 -11.92 -2.09
N ARG A 96 -10.94 -10.93 -1.94
CA ARG A 96 -10.57 -9.51 -1.86
C ARG A 96 -11.30 -8.86 -0.69
N PHE A 97 -10.54 -8.35 0.26
CA PHE A 97 -11.08 -7.70 1.45
C PHE A 97 -10.38 -6.36 1.70
N ALA A 98 -11.18 -5.33 1.99
CA ALA A 98 -10.69 -4.04 2.40
C ALA A 98 -11.49 -3.51 3.60
N CYS A 99 -10.81 -2.83 4.53
CA CYS A 99 -11.51 -2.14 5.61
C CYS A 99 -10.88 -0.79 5.96
N ASN A 100 -11.74 0.22 6.18
CA ASN A 100 -11.40 1.53 6.71
C ASN A 100 -12.27 1.79 7.95
N LEU A 101 -11.79 1.27 9.08
CA LEU A 101 -12.53 1.19 10.32
C LEU A 101 -11.79 2.00 11.40
N PHE A 102 -12.35 3.16 11.76
CA PHE A 102 -11.76 4.04 12.76
C PHE A 102 -11.74 3.42 14.16
N TYR A 103 -12.76 2.63 14.50
CA TYR A 103 -12.89 2.00 15.81
C TYR A 103 -12.27 0.59 15.89
N LEU A 104 -11.53 0.17 14.86
CA LEU A 104 -10.92 -1.17 14.81
C LEU A 104 -9.80 -1.30 15.84
N GLU A 105 -9.90 -2.28 16.72
CA GLU A 105 -8.93 -2.56 17.79
C GLU A 105 -8.12 -3.83 17.52
N SER A 106 -8.69 -4.79 16.77
CA SER A 106 -8.04 -6.07 16.45
C SER A 106 -8.30 -6.51 15.00
N LEU A 107 -7.32 -7.22 14.44
CA LEU A 107 -7.45 -7.92 13.15
C LEU A 107 -7.95 -9.37 13.30
N ASP A 108 -8.35 -9.77 14.51
CA ASP A 108 -8.91 -11.09 14.76
C ASP A 108 -10.14 -11.34 13.88
N GLY A 109 -10.16 -12.49 13.24
CA GLY A 109 -11.16 -12.88 12.25
C GLY A 109 -10.58 -12.96 10.84
N LEU A 110 -9.48 -12.27 10.54
CA LEU A 110 -8.79 -12.40 9.25
C LEU A 110 -8.39 -13.85 8.95
N GLN A 111 -8.04 -14.65 9.96
CA GLN A 111 -7.66 -16.06 9.79
C GLN A 111 -8.76 -16.93 9.13
N HIS A 112 -10.00 -16.44 9.04
CA HIS A 112 -11.09 -17.12 8.34
C HIS A 112 -11.04 -16.94 6.81
N LEU A 113 -10.27 -15.97 6.30
CA LEU A 113 -10.20 -15.65 4.88
C LEU A 113 -9.19 -16.54 4.13
N SER A 114 -9.41 -17.85 4.13
CA SER A 114 -8.46 -18.82 3.55
C SER A 114 -8.23 -18.69 2.04
N ALA A 115 -9.17 -18.07 1.31
CA ALA A 115 -9.05 -17.79 -0.12
C ALA A 115 -8.52 -16.37 -0.45
N CYS A 116 -8.19 -15.55 0.56
CA CYS A 116 -7.82 -14.16 0.34
C CYS A 116 -6.49 -14.02 -0.42
N VAL A 117 -6.53 -13.31 -1.54
CA VAL A 117 -5.37 -12.96 -2.37
C VAL A 117 -5.03 -11.48 -2.29
N ARG A 118 -5.99 -10.63 -1.90
CA ARG A 118 -5.81 -9.18 -1.79
C ARG A 118 -6.42 -8.65 -0.51
N LEU A 119 -5.57 -8.10 0.36
CA LEU A 119 -5.94 -7.52 1.64
C LEU A 119 -5.53 -6.04 1.73
N ARG A 120 -6.48 -5.18 2.11
CA ARG A 120 -6.23 -3.75 2.31
C ARG A 120 -6.77 -3.28 3.65
N ILE A 121 -5.87 -3.01 4.59
CA ILE A 121 -6.22 -2.44 5.89
C ILE A 121 -5.84 -0.97 5.86
N PHE A 122 -6.82 -0.09 5.88
CA PHE A 122 -6.60 1.34 5.98
C PHE A 122 -6.31 1.76 7.43
N LYS A 123 -5.80 2.97 7.58
CA LYS A 123 -5.33 3.50 8.86
C LYS A 123 -6.43 3.50 9.92
N SER A 124 -6.24 2.70 10.97
CA SER A 124 -6.91 2.85 12.26
C SER A 124 -6.03 3.67 13.24
N PRO A 125 -6.62 4.39 14.22
CA PRO A 125 -5.89 4.97 15.35
C PRO A 125 -5.18 3.91 16.22
N ALA A 126 -5.72 2.69 16.28
CA ALA A 126 -5.18 1.62 17.11
C ALA A 126 -3.86 1.07 16.56
N ARG A 127 -3.04 0.51 17.47
CA ARG A 127 -1.84 -0.25 17.09
C ARG A 127 -2.18 -1.72 16.90
N LEU A 128 -2.48 -2.10 15.65
CA LEU A 128 -2.95 -3.43 15.29
C LEU A 128 -1.79 -4.44 15.20
N SER A 129 -2.08 -5.72 15.47
CA SER A 129 -1.13 -6.82 15.27
C SER A 129 -1.31 -7.45 13.89
N ALA A 130 -0.21 -7.66 13.18
CA ALA A 130 -0.22 -8.40 11.92
C ALA A 130 -0.37 -9.92 12.11
N ALA A 131 -0.33 -10.45 13.34
CA ALA A 131 -0.32 -11.89 13.58
C ALA A 131 -1.43 -12.68 12.84
N PRO A 132 -2.70 -12.20 12.77
CA PRO A 132 -3.75 -12.89 12.00
C PRO A 132 -3.47 -12.97 10.49
N ILE A 133 -2.63 -12.09 9.95
CA ILE A 133 -2.28 -12.05 8.52
C ILE A 133 -1.33 -13.19 8.15
N GLY A 134 -0.52 -13.69 9.10
CA GLY A 134 0.45 -14.77 8.86
C GLY A 134 -0.18 -16.08 8.35
N GLU A 135 -1.48 -16.28 8.62
CA GLU A 135 -2.24 -17.46 8.20
C GLU A 135 -2.78 -17.34 6.76
N LEU A 136 -2.70 -16.16 6.14
CA LEU A 136 -3.23 -15.88 4.80
C LEU A 136 -2.24 -16.33 3.71
N THR A 137 -1.99 -17.63 3.62
CA THR A 137 -0.97 -18.21 2.73
C THR A 137 -1.21 -17.95 1.23
N GLY A 138 -2.45 -17.66 0.82
CA GLY A 138 -2.80 -17.27 -0.55
C GLY A 138 -2.58 -15.80 -0.89
N LEU A 139 -2.15 -14.98 0.07
CA LEU A 139 -2.06 -13.53 -0.09
C LEU A 139 -0.96 -13.14 -1.08
N ASP A 140 -1.34 -12.43 -2.14
CA ASP A 140 -0.46 -11.91 -3.18
C ASP A 140 -0.20 -10.41 -3.01
N TYR A 141 -1.24 -9.67 -2.62
CA TYR A 141 -1.21 -8.23 -2.40
C TYR A 141 -1.63 -7.86 -0.97
N LEU A 142 -0.78 -7.11 -0.28
CA LEU A 142 -1.04 -6.59 1.05
C LEU A 142 -0.79 -5.07 1.12
N MET A 143 -1.80 -4.33 1.58
CA MET A 143 -1.66 -2.92 1.96
C MET A 143 -2.01 -2.76 3.44
N LEU A 144 -1.09 -2.19 4.21
CA LEU A 144 -1.27 -1.91 5.63
C LEU A 144 -0.96 -0.44 5.92
N ASP A 145 -1.97 0.28 6.37
CA ASP A 145 -1.81 1.66 6.81
C ASP A 145 -1.93 1.79 8.35
N GLY A 146 -1.12 2.66 8.94
CA GLY A 146 -1.15 2.97 10.37
C GLY A 146 -0.07 2.25 11.18
N GLN A 147 -0.35 2.01 12.46
CA GLN A 147 0.64 1.42 13.38
C GLN A 147 0.43 -0.09 13.46
N ILE A 148 1.31 -0.85 12.83
CA ILE A 148 1.27 -2.31 12.84
C ILE A 148 2.45 -2.87 13.66
N ARG A 149 2.17 -3.83 14.53
CA ARG A 149 3.18 -4.64 15.25
C ARG A 149 3.20 -6.07 14.71
N ASP A 150 4.20 -6.83 15.12
CA ASP A 150 4.34 -8.26 14.77
C ASP A 150 4.51 -8.51 13.26
N LEU A 151 5.16 -7.56 12.57
CA LEU A 151 5.39 -7.62 11.11
C LEU A 151 6.24 -8.83 10.69
N ASP A 152 7.05 -9.41 11.57
CA ASP A 152 7.87 -10.58 11.27
C ASP A 152 7.05 -11.78 10.78
N THR A 153 5.75 -11.82 11.12
CA THR A 153 4.83 -12.83 10.58
C THR A 153 4.65 -12.75 9.06
N LEU A 154 4.94 -11.61 8.43
CA LEU A 154 4.82 -11.46 6.98
C LEU A 154 5.91 -12.23 6.24
N LYS A 155 7.04 -12.50 6.91
CA LYS A 155 8.18 -13.24 6.34
C LYS A 155 7.79 -14.68 5.94
N THR A 156 6.75 -15.23 6.55
CA THR A 156 6.28 -16.60 6.30
C THR A 156 5.28 -16.69 5.14
N LEU A 157 4.84 -15.56 4.57
CA LEU A 157 3.85 -15.56 3.49
C LEU A 157 4.53 -15.97 2.17
N PRO A 158 4.21 -17.16 1.63
CA PRO A 158 4.99 -17.73 0.52
C PRO A 158 4.67 -17.10 -0.84
N ASN A 159 3.50 -16.46 -0.96
CA ASN A 159 2.98 -15.94 -2.22
C ASN A 159 2.90 -14.40 -2.25
N LEU A 160 3.34 -13.70 -1.18
CA LEU A 160 3.19 -12.24 -1.14
C LEU A 160 4.19 -11.60 -2.10
N THR A 161 3.68 -11.03 -3.20
CA THR A 161 4.52 -10.37 -4.22
C THR A 161 4.52 -8.86 -4.05
N THR A 162 3.46 -8.28 -3.50
CA THR A 162 3.29 -6.83 -3.35
C THR A 162 2.94 -6.45 -1.92
N LEU A 163 3.77 -5.59 -1.33
CA LEU A 163 3.56 -5.03 0.01
C LEU A 163 3.61 -3.50 -0.04
N SER A 164 2.54 -2.86 0.44
CA SER A 164 2.47 -1.42 0.65
C SER A 164 2.27 -1.10 2.13
N LEU A 165 3.17 -0.31 2.71
CA LEU A 165 3.06 0.19 4.07
C LEU A 165 2.80 1.70 4.06
N GLY A 166 1.69 2.14 4.65
CA GLY A 166 1.35 3.55 4.77
C GLY A 166 1.36 4.04 6.21
N TYR A 167 1.80 5.27 6.46
CA TYR A 167 1.76 5.89 7.81
C TYR A 167 2.43 5.03 8.91
N ALA A 168 3.38 4.17 8.54
CA ALA A 168 4.06 3.25 9.43
C ALA A 168 5.06 4.01 10.32
N ARG A 169 4.61 4.44 11.51
CA ARG A 169 5.29 5.40 12.42
C ARG A 169 6.83 5.35 12.37
N LYS A 170 7.46 4.37 13.03
CA LYS A 170 8.91 4.10 12.95
C LYS A 170 9.08 2.59 12.84
N LEU A 171 9.62 2.12 11.73
CA LEU A 171 9.97 0.72 11.53
C LEU A 171 11.36 0.43 12.14
N PRO A 172 11.56 -0.75 12.72
CA PRO A 172 12.88 -1.16 13.25
C PRO A 172 13.88 -1.52 12.14
N GLY A 173 13.39 -1.78 10.93
CA GLY A 173 14.14 -2.24 9.77
C GLY A 173 13.19 -2.91 8.78
N LEU A 174 13.71 -3.63 7.79
CA LEU A 174 12.93 -4.38 6.79
C LEU A 174 13.13 -5.90 6.84
N GLY A 175 13.63 -6.44 7.98
CA GLY A 175 13.89 -7.87 8.14
C GLY A 175 12.66 -8.79 8.07
N PHE A 176 11.45 -8.20 8.03
CA PHE A 176 10.16 -8.87 7.92
C PHE A 176 9.70 -9.12 6.47
N LEU A 177 10.39 -8.56 5.47
CA LEU A 177 9.97 -8.74 4.06
C LEU A 177 10.10 -10.22 3.67
N PRO A 178 9.06 -10.82 3.03
CA PRO A 178 9.14 -12.20 2.55
C PRO A 178 10.03 -12.32 1.31
N ALA A 179 10.64 -13.50 1.13
CA ALA A 179 11.51 -13.77 -0.03
C ALA A 179 10.76 -13.76 -1.38
N SER A 180 9.44 -13.97 -1.36
CA SER A 180 8.56 -13.89 -2.54
C SER A 180 8.33 -12.46 -3.02
N LEU A 181 8.67 -11.44 -2.22
CA LEU A 181 8.32 -10.06 -2.51
C LEU A 181 9.06 -9.56 -3.76
N ARG A 182 8.32 -8.87 -4.63
CA ARG A 182 8.83 -8.22 -5.85
C ARG A 182 8.58 -6.73 -5.85
N THR A 183 7.54 -6.28 -5.17
CA THR A 183 7.16 -4.87 -5.13
C THR A 183 6.99 -4.41 -3.68
N PHE A 184 7.74 -3.37 -3.32
CA PHE A 184 7.64 -2.75 -2.01
C PHE A 184 7.40 -1.24 -2.11
N TYR A 185 6.33 -0.78 -1.46
CA TYR A 185 5.97 0.62 -1.30
C TYR A 185 6.00 0.99 0.18
N MET A 186 6.68 2.09 0.52
CA MET A 186 6.57 2.70 1.84
C MET A 186 6.18 4.17 1.71
N ASN A 187 4.97 4.47 2.17
CA ASN A 187 4.30 5.75 1.99
C ASN A 187 4.05 6.40 3.36
N ARG A 188 4.90 7.37 3.73
CA ARG A 188 4.90 8.02 5.05
C ARG A 188 5.24 7.08 6.19
N GLY A 189 5.93 7.63 7.17
CA GLY A 189 6.49 6.87 8.28
C GLY A 189 7.95 7.23 8.47
N SER A 190 8.68 6.37 9.15
CA SER A 190 10.11 6.57 9.35
C SER A 190 10.83 5.23 9.42
N ILE A 191 12.03 5.19 8.84
CA ILE A 191 12.95 4.06 8.91
C ILE A 191 14.36 4.60 8.76
N THR A 192 15.33 3.99 9.44
CA THR A 192 16.74 4.37 9.32
C THR A 192 17.55 3.25 8.69
N ASP A 193 17.22 1.99 9.01
CA ASP A 193 17.94 0.83 8.52
C ASP A 193 17.13 0.11 7.43
N ILE A 194 17.66 0.14 6.21
CA ILE A 194 17.15 -0.62 5.05
C ILE A 194 18.15 -1.67 4.56
N SER A 195 19.14 -2.05 5.39
CA SER A 195 20.18 -3.03 5.04
C SER A 195 19.62 -4.37 4.56
N ALA A 196 18.48 -4.80 5.13
CA ALA A 196 17.77 -6.01 4.74
C ALA A 196 17.32 -6.04 3.27
N LEU A 197 17.31 -4.89 2.56
CA LEU A 197 17.04 -4.88 1.11
C LEU A 197 18.09 -5.65 0.31
N ALA A 198 19.33 -5.75 0.80
CA ALA A 198 20.42 -6.42 0.10
C ALA A 198 20.15 -7.91 -0.16
N ASP A 199 19.30 -8.54 0.64
CA ASP A 199 18.92 -9.95 0.51
C ASP A 199 17.59 -10.16 -0.23
N THR A 200 17.07 -9.12 -0.89
CA THR A 200 15.76 -9.15 -1.57
C THR A 200 15.89 -9.30 -3.09
N HIS A 201 14.81 -9.75 -3.72
CA HIS A 201 14.66 -9.79 -5.18
C HIS A 201 13.60 -8.78 -5.66
N LEU A 202 13.60 -7.58 -5.08
CA LEU A 202 12.65 -6.54 -5.47
C LEU A 202 12.91 -6.08 -6.90
N GLU A 203 11.83 -5.98 -7.67
CA GLU A 203 11.79 -5.40 -9.01
C GLU A 203 11.32 -3.95 -8.96
N LYS A 204 10.50 -3.60 -7.96
CA LYS A 204 9.94 -2.27 -7.75
C LYS A 204 10.12 -1.83 -6.31
N LEU A 205 10.73 -0.67 -6.12
CA LEU A 205 10.94 -0.05 -4.82
C LEU A 205 10.52 1.42 -4.87
N SER A 206 9.68 1.83 -3.94
CA SER A 206 9.29 3.23 -3.83
C SER A 206 9.17 3.69 -2.39
N PHE A 207 9.84 4.81 -2.12
CA PHE A 207 9.76 5.53 -0.86
C PHE A 207 9.11 6.89 -1.09
N PHE A 208 7.99 7.14 -0.41
CA PHE A 208 7.29 8.42 -0.46
C PHE A 208 7.19 9.04 0.93
N LYS A 209 7.82 10.20 1.12
CA LYS A 209 7.74 10.99 2.36
C LYS A 209 8.14 10.18 3.60
N VAL A 210 9.19 9.37 3.48
CA VAL A 210 9.74 8.57 4.57
C VAL A 210 10.78 9.38 5.33
N GLY A 211 10.60 9.49 6.65
CA GLY A 211 11.49 10.25 7.53
C GLY A 211 12.65 9.42 8.09
N ALA A 212 13.74 10.09 8.46
CA ALA A 212 14.97 9.50 9.01
C ALA A 212 15.71 8.51 8.11
N LEU A 213 15.28 8.35 6.85
CA LEU A 213 15.98 7.59 5.83
C LEU A 213 17.00 8.52 5.17
N SER A 214 18.28 8.31 5.45
CA SER A 214 19.39 9.10 4.89
C SER A 214 20.35 8.26 4.07
N ASP A 215 20.59 7.01 4.48
CA ASP A 215 21.48 6.09 3.79
C ASP A 215 20.70 5.22 2.79
N LEU A 216 20.99 5.41 1.51
CA LEU A 216 20.42 4.62 0.41
C LEU A 216 21.40 3.56 -0.12
N SER A 217 22.60 3.43 0.45
CA SER A 217 23.64 2.51 -0.02
C SER A 217 23.18 1.05 -0.16
N PRO A 218 22.28 0.49 0.69
CA PRO A 218 21.81 -0.88 0.52
C PRO A 218 21.06 -1.13 -0.80
N ILE A 219 20.49 -0.09 -1.43
CA ILE A 219 19.80 -0.21 -2.71
C ILE A 219 20.76 -0.70 -3.81
N SER A 220 22.07 -0.38 -3.73
CA SER A 220 23.09 -0.81 -4.69
C SER A 220 23.20 -2.34 -4.84
N GLN A 221 22.73 -3.11 -3.84
CA GLN A 221 22.79 -4.57 -3.84
C GLN A 221 21.55 -5.21 -4.46
N VAL A 222 20.49 -4.44 -4.74
CA VAL A 222 19.21 -4.95 -5.27
C VAL A 222 19.28 -5.07 -6.79
N THR A 223 20.10 -5.99 -7.30
CA THR A 223 20.39 -6.14 -8.73
C THR A 223 19.18 -6.53 -9.60
N SER A 224 18.09 -7.00 -8.98
CA SER A 224 16.80 -7.28 -9.63
C SER A 224 15.94 -6.04 -9.91
N LEU A 225 16.33 -4.87 -9.41
CA LEU A 225 15.49 -3.68 -9.44
C LEU A 225 15.33 -3.13 -10.87
N HIS A 226 14.09 -2.95 -11.30
CA HIS A 226 13.73 -2.35 -12.58
C HIS A 226 13.24 -0.91 -12.42
N HIS A 227 12.51 -0.66 -11.33
CA HIS A 227 11.93 0.65 -11.04
C HIS A 227 12.28 1.12 -9.63
N LEU A 228 12.86 2.31 -9.53
CA LEU A 228 13.15 2.98 -8.28
C LEU A 228 12.48 4.35 -8.24
N GLN A 229 11.71 4.61 -7.18
CA GLN A 229 11.09 5.92 -6.99
C GLN A 229 11.38 6.49 -5.61
N LEU A 230 11.90 7.71 -5.57
CA LEU A 230 12.33 8.41 -4.36
C LEU A 230 11.65 9.77 -4.31
N TYR A 231 10.69 9.90 -3.40
CA TYR A 231 9.87 11.11 -3.27
C TYR A 231 9.95 11.70 -1.87
N HIS A 232 10.23 13.00 -1.78
CA HIS A 232 10.16 13.78 -0.53
C HIS A 232 11.00 13.20 0.62
N LEU A 233 12.18 12.65 0.35
CA LEU A 233 13.10 12.11 1.37
C LEU A 233 14.03 13.21 1.86
N ARG A 234 13.70 13.79 3.01
CA ARG A 234 14.35 15.02 3.51
C ARG A 234 15.79 14.80 3.97
N GLU A 235 16.12 13.63 4.47
CA GLU A 235 17.45 13.35 5.06
C GLU A 235 18.43 12.76 4.06
N VAL A 236 18.00 12.49 2.82
CA VAL A 236 18.87 11.95 1.77
C VAL A 236 19.72 13.07 1.18
N THR A 237 21.04 12.91 1.28
CA THR A 237 22.04 13.83 0.72
C THR A 237 22.77 13.26 -0.49
N ASP A 238 22.79 11.94 -0.62
CA ASP A 238 23.58 11.20 -1.59
C ASP A 238 22.77 10.05 -2.19
N LEU A 239 22.98 9.79 -3.48
CA LEU A 239 22.47 8.60 -4.15
C LEU A 239 23.49 7.46 -4.02
N PRO A 240 23.03 6.19 -4.01
CA PRO A 240 23.94 5.05 -4.00
C PRO A 240 24.66 4.93 -5.35
N ASP A 241 25.80 4.23 -5.37
CA ASP A 241 26.34 3.72 -6.63
C ASP A 241 25.32 2.76 -7.27
N MET A 242 25.06 2.95 -8.56
CA MET A 242 24.07 2.19 -9.32
C MET A 242 24.73 1.28 -10.36
N SER A 243 26.05 1.17 -10.37
CA SER A 243 26.83 0.35 -11.33
C SER A 243 26.40 -1.12 -11.37
N ALA A 244 25.97 -1.67 -10.23
CA ALA A 244 25.48 -3.04 -10.10
C ALA A 244 23.99 -3.21 -10.46
N LEU A 245 23.23 -2.12 -10.66
CA LEU A 245 21.79 -2.15 -10.96
C LEU A 245 21.55 -2.40 -12.45
N GLY A 246 21.95 -3.59 -12.91
CA GLY A 246 21.90 -4.00 -14.31
C GLY A 246 20.50 -4.03 -14.93
N ASN A 247 19.45 -4.15 -14.11
CA ASN A 247 18.07 -4.20 -14.60
C ASN A 247 17.32 -2.87 -14.47
N LEU A 248 17.93 -1.85 -13.85
CA LEU A 248 17.25 -0.59 -13.56
C LEU A 248 17.04 0.21 -14.85
N THR A 249 15.78 0.34 -15.27
CA THR A 249 15.38 1.10 -16.47
C THR A 249 14.69 2.41 -16.13
N ASP A 250 14.07 2.50 -14.96
CA ASP A 250 13.26 3.64 -14.54
C ASP A 250 13.66 4.16 -13.16
N LEU A 251 14.01 5.44 -13.10
CA LEU A 251 14.35 6.15 -11.87
C LEU A 251 13.57 7.47 -11.78
N ILE A 252 12.85 7.65 -10.68
CA ILE A 252 12.22 8.91 -10.34
C ILE A 252 12.81 9.45 -9.05
N ILE A 253 13.25 10.72 -9.11
CA ILE A 253 13.76 11.48 -7.98
C ILE A 253 12.97 12.79 -7.91
N ASP A 254 12.21 12.98 -6.85
CA ASP A 254 11.41 14.18 -6.65
C ASP A 254 11.48 14.70 -5.22
N ASP A 255 11.70 16.01 -5.10
CA ASP A 255 11.74 16.76 -3.83
C ASP A 255 12.75 16.18 -2.80
N LEU A 256 13.91 15.72 -3.27
CA LEU A 256 15.06 15.40 -2.42
C LEU A 256 15.85 16.67 -2.11
N LYS A 257 15.34 17.43 -1.14
CA LYS A 257 15.79 18.81 -0.87
C LYS A 257 17.28 18.96 -0.55
N ASN A 258 17.91 17.95 0.02
CA ASN A 258 19.31 17.99 0.44
C ASN A 258 20.25 17.23 -0.51
N LEU A 259 19.71 16.64 -1.59
CA LEU A 259 20.53 16.01 -2.62
C LEU A 259 21.26 17.08 -3.43
N SER A 260 22.59 16.98 -3.50
CA SER A 260 23.45 17.94 -4.19
C SER A 260 24.19 17.36 -5.39
N ASP A 261 24.23 16.04 -5.51
CA ASP A 261 24.91 15.32 -6.60
C ASP A 261 24.01 14.25 -7.24
N THR A 262 23.87 14.32 -8.56
CA THR A 262 23.10 13.36 -9.35
C THR A 262 23.96 12.47 -10.23
N ARG A 263 25.28 12.66 -10.26
CA ARG A 263 26.20 11.85 -11.08
C ARG A 263 26.06 10.34 -10.88
N PRO A 264 25.67 9.80 -9.70
CA PRO A 264 25.45 8.37 -9.55
C PRO A 264 24.43 7.78 -10.55
N VAL A 265 23.45 8.54 -11.05
CA VAL A 265 22.49 8.03 -12.06
C VAL A 265 23.15 7.65 -13.39
N LEU A 266 24.34 8.19 -13.66
CA LEU A 266 25.12 7.89 -14.86
C LEU A 266 25.83 6.53 -14.77
N THR A 267 25.89 5.94 -13.58
CA THR A 267 26.53 4.64 -13.34
C THR A 267 25.60 3.47 -13.64
N ALA A 268 24.29 3.67 -13.58
CA ALA A 268 23.29 2.65 -13.90
C ALA A 268 23.36 2.29 -15.40
N PRO A 269 23.78 1.07 -15.79
CA PRO A 269 24.16 0.77 -17.17
C PRO A 269 22.99 0.79 -18.17
N HIS A 270 21.78 0.48 -17.72
CA HIS A 270 20.59 0.33 -18.55
C HIS A 270 19.47 1.33 -18.24
N LEU A 271 19.77 2.37 -17.47
CA LEU A 271 18.79 3.38 -17.10
C LEU A 271 18.44 4.24 -18.32
N THR A 272 17.16 4.20 -18.72
CA THR A 272 16.64 4.93 -19.89
C THR A 272 15.63 6.01 -19.53
N ASN A 273 14.87 5.81 -18.45
CA ASN A 273 13.83 6.74 -18.02
C ASN A 273 14.25 7.39 -16.70
N LEU A 274 14.54 8.69 -16.74
CA LEU A 274 15.01 9.44 -15.58
C LEU A 274 14.14 10.68 -15.36
N THR A 275 13.29 10.68 -14.34
CA THR A 275 12.55 11.89 -13.95
C THR A 275 13.21 12.53 -12.73
N VAL A 276 13.62 13.79 -12.88
CA VAL A 276 14.25 14.56 -11.80
C VAL A 276 13.53 15.89 -11.62
N THR A 277 12.89 16.08 -10.47
CA THR A 277 12.12 17.30 -10.16
C THR A 277 12.41 17.82 -8.75
N ASN A 278 12.28 19.14 -8.58
CA ASN A 278 12.34 19.80 -7.27
C ASN A 278 13.61 19.52 -6.45
N LEU A 279 14.80 19.66 -7.05
CA LEU A 279 16.09 19.46 -6.38
C LEU A 279 16.82 20.80 -6.13
N PRO A 280 16.44 21.59 -5.09
CA PRO A 280 16.92 22.95 -4.90
C PRO A 280 18.41 23.05 -4.50
N SER A 281 19.00 21.98 -3.96
CA SER A 281 20.41 21.95 -3.52
C SER A 281 21.40 21.58 -4.62
N ILE A 282 20.92 21.26 -5.83
CA ILE A 282 21.80 20.92 -6.95
C ILE A 282 22.39 22.19 -7.57
N ASP A 283 23.71 22.21 -7.71
CA ASP A 283 24.39 23.22 -8.52
C ASP A 283 23.94 23.11 -10.00
N PRO A 284 23.39 24.18 -10.61
CA PRO A 284 22.95 24.14 -11.99
C PRO A 284 24.03 23.71 -12.99
N ARG A 285 25.32 24.01 -12.73
CA ARG A 285 26.41 23.58 -13.61
C ARG A 285 26.71 22.09 -13.47
N ALA A 286 26.71 21.58 -12.25
CA ALA A 286 26.80 20.13 -11.99
C ALA A 286 25.65 19.38 -12.67
N TRP A 287 24.40 19.87 -12.53
CA TRP A 287 23.26 19.30 -13.25
C TRP A 287 23.44 19.32 -14.76
N GLN A 288 23.94 20.45 -15.28
CA GLN A 288 24.24 20.59 -16.70
C GLN A 288 25.23 19.54 -17.20
N GLN A 289 26.26 19.27 -16.40
CA GLN A 289 27.24 18.25 -16.73
C GLN A 289 26.62 16.84 -16.70
N THR A 290 25.77 16.55 -15.71
CA THR A 290 25.07 15.26 -15.61
C THR A 290 24.24 14.99 -16.85
N TRP A 291 23.33 15.89 -17.24
CA TRP A 291 22.46 15.62 -18.39
C TRP A 291 23.19 15.66 -19.74
N LYS A 292 24.28 16.42 -19.88
CA LYS A 292 25.15 16.33 -21.07
C LYS A 292 25.83 14.96 -21.18
N THR A 293 26.35 14.45 -20.06
CA THR A 293 26.99 13.13 -20.01
C THR A 293 25.97 12.03 -20.30
N TRP A 294 24.76 12.14 -19.77
CA TRP A 294 23.64 11.26 -20.07
C TRP A 294 23.37 11.16 -21.58
N LEU A 295 23.29 12.29 -22.29
CA LEU A 295 23.12 12.28 -23.75
C LEU A 295 24.33 11.70 -24.48
N GLN A 296 25.55 11.97 -24.02
CA GLN A 296 26.78 11.39 -24.59
C GLN A 296 26.84 9.86 -24.46
N GLN A 297 26.18 9.29 -23.45
CA GLN A 297 26.00 7.86 -23.30
C GLN A 297 24.93 7.27 -24.24
N GLY A 298 24.32 8.08 -25.11
CA GLY A 298 23.31 7.63 -26.08
C GLY A 298 21.92 7.41 -25.47
N ARG A 299 21.67 7.93 -24.27
CA ARG A 299 20.38 7.79 -23.57
C ARG A 299 19.36 8.82 -24.07
N PRO A 300 18.05 8.50 -24.05
CA PRO A 300 17.02 9.41 -24.54
C PRO A 300 16.92 10.67 -23.67
N PRO A 301 16.56 11.83 -24.24
CA PRO A 301 16.19 13.01 -23.46
C PRO A 301 15.09 12.69 -22.45
N PHE A 302 15.14 13.29 -21.26
CA PHE A 302 14.18 13.05 -20.19
C PHE A 302 13.26 14.24 -19.89
N TRP A 303 13.18 15.19 -20.82
CA TRP A 303 12.40 16.43 -20.74
C TRP A 303 11.37 16.55 -21.88
N GLU A 304 11.03 15.41 -22.51
CA GLU A 304 9.94 15.31 -23.49
C GLU A 304 8.62 14.88 -22.83
#